data_AF-A0A7J3BF46-F1
#
_entry.id   AF-A0A7J3BF46-F1
#
_cell.length_a   1.000
_cell.length_b   1.000
_cell.length_c   1.000
_cell.angle_alpha   90.00
_cell.angle_beta   90.00
_cell.angle_gamma   90.00
#
_symmetry.space_group_name_H-M   'P 1'
#
loop_
_entity.id
_entity.type
_entity.pdbx_description
1 polymer ?
#
loop_
_entity_poly.entity_id
_entity_poly.type
_entity_poly.pdbx_seq_one_letter_code
_entity_poly.pdbx_strand_id
1 'polypeptide(L)'
;MALPFCSRCGSSLPESANFCPKCGWRTELGAQAGVAEPWESMKQAFATAGREMEQAFRVAGKKMEEAFARAEKELREAFGSAERTVACPKCGEKNPLHARFCGSCGNRLA
;
A
#
# COMPACT_ATOMS: atom_id res chain seq x y z
N MET A 1 -1.52 -11.81 54.92
CA MET A 1 -0.96 -11.91 53.55
C MET A 1 -2.05 -11.54 52.57
N ALA A 2 -1.80 -10.61 51.65
CA ALA A 2 -2.77 -10.23 50.63
C ALA A 2 -2.57 -11.13 49.40
N LEU A 3 -3.62 -11.87 49.01
CA LEU A 3 -3.59 -12.66 47.78
C LEU A 3 -3.67 -11.71 46.57
N PRO A 4 -2.81 -11.87 45.55
CA PRO A 4 -2.92 -11.06 44.35
C PRO A 4 -4.26 -11.33 43.64
N PHE A 5 -4.79 -10.34 42.93
CA PHE A 5 -6.00 -10.50 42.13
C PHE A 5 -5.67 -10.59 40.64
N CYS A 6 -6.50 -11.30 39.88
CA CYS A 6 -6.36 -11.39 38.43
C CYS A 6 -6.69 -10.05 37.77
N SER A 7 -5.72 -9.45 37.09
CA SER A 7 -5.87 -8.17 36.38
C SER A 7 -6.93 -8.18 35.26
N ARG A 8 -7.33 -9.36 34.78
CA ARG A 8 -8.36 -9.49 33.72
C ARG A 8 -9.77 -9.76 34.24
N CYS A 9 -9.93 -10.56 35.29
CA CYS A 9 -11.26 -11.01 35.74
C CYS A 9 -11.56 -10.80 37.24
N GLY A 10 -10.61 -10.22 37.98
CA GLY A 10 -10.78 -9.81 39.38
C GLY A 10 -10.80 -10.93 40.42
N SER A 11 -10.67 -12.21 40.04
CA SER A 11 -10.61 -13.31 41.03
C SER A 11 -9.33 -13.26 41.84
N SER A 12 -9.39 -13.71 43.10
CA SER A 12 -8.18 -13.99 43.88
C SER A 12 -7.32 -15.05 43.18
N LEU A 13 -6.01 -14.85 43.19
CA LEU A 13 -5.03 -15.74 42.62
C LEU A 13 -4.24 -16.43 43.73
N PRO A 14 -3.91 -17.72 43.57
CA PRO A 14 -2.96 -18.38 44.46
C PRO A 14 -1.54 -17.86 44.19
N GLU A 15 -0.67 -17.94 45.21
CA GLU A 15 0.68 -17.36 45.20
C GLU A 15 1.58 -17.87 44.07
N SER A 16 1.32 -19.09 43.57
CA SER A 16 2.13 -19.75 42.53
C SER A 16 1.40 -19.99 41.20
N ALA A 17 0.30 -19.28 40.92
CA ALA A 17 -0.43 -19.45 39.66
C ALA A 17 0.26 -18.74 38.50
N ASN A 18 0.74 -19.50 37.50
CA ASN A 18 1.17 -18.97 36.20
C ASN A 18 -0.02 -18.55 35.31
N PHE A 19 -1.18 -19.18 35.50
CA PHE A 19 -2.44 -18.84 34.81
C PHE A 19 -3.56 -18.70 35.84
N CYS A 20 -4.50 -17.81 35.56
CA CYS A 20 -5.70 -17.65 36.36
C CYS A 20 -6.61 -18.88 36.18
N PRO A 21 -6.95 -19.62 37.26
CA PRO A 21 -7.80 -20.82 37.16
C PRO A 21 -9.24 -20.50 36.73
N LYS A 22 -9.69 -19.25 36.90
CA LYS A 22 -11.04 -18.81 36.52
C LYS A 22 -11.16 -18.46 35.03
N CYS A 23 -10.19 -17.74 34.47
CA CYS A 23 -10.32 -17.16 33.13
C CYS A 23 -9.21 -17.56 32.15
N GLY A 24 -8.25 -18.38 32.59
CA GLY A 24 -7.13 -18.85 31.77
C GLY A 24 -6.10 -17.79 31.41
N TRP A 25 -6.28 -16.54 31.86
CA TRP A 25 -5.33 -15.46 31.56
C TRP A 25 -4.00 -15.69 32.27
N ARG A 26 -2.89 -15.51 31.55
CA ARG A 26 -1.56 -15.59 32.13
C ARG A 26 -1.37 -14.48 33.17
N THR A 27 -0.95 -14.85 34.36
CA THR A 27 -0.71 -13.91 35.46
C THR A 27 0.64 -13.22 35.28
N GLU A 28 0.91 -12.18 36.08
CA GLU A 28 2.24 -11.55 36.13
C GLU A 28 3.32 -12.56 36.52
N LEU A 29 3.02 -13.49 37.43
CA LEU A 29 3.93 -14.55 37.81
C LEU A 29 4.25 -15.47 36.62
N GLY A 30 3.23 -15.87 35.86
CA GLY A 30 3.42 -16.66 34.64
C GLY A 30 4.26 -15.91 33.60
N ALA A 31 4.14 -14.58 33.55
CA ALA A 31 4.96 -13.76 32.69
C ALA A 31 6.43 -13.69 33.13
N GLN A 32 6.67 -13.49 34.43
CA GLN A 32 8.01 -13.47 35.01
C GLN A 32 8.70 -14.84 34.93
N ALA A 33 7.93 -15.93 35.03
CA ALA A 33 8.42 -17.30 34.89
C ALA A 33 8.69 -17.71 33.43
N GLY A 34 8.55 -16.79 32.46
CA GLY A 34 8.83 -17.07 31.04
C GLY A 34 7.84 -18.05 30.41
N VAL A 35 6.65 -18.23 31.00
CA VAL A 35 5.60 -19.06 30.40
C VAL A 35 5.09 -18.34 29.16
N ALA A 36 5.50 -18.85 28.01
CA ALA A 36 5.15 -18.30 26.71
C ALA A 36 3.64 -18.43 26.49
N GLU A 37 3.02 -17.33 26.06
CA GLU A 37 1.63 -17.39 25.64
C GLU A 37 1.55 -18.07 24.26
N PRO A 38 0.69 -19.08 24.05
CA PRO A 38 0.59 -19.79 22.78
C PRO A 38 0.36 -18.88 21.57
N TRP A 39 -0.36 -17.77 21.77
CA TRP A 39 -0.72 -16.82 20.72
C TRP A 39 0.44 -15.91 20.27
N GLU A 40 1.56 -15.88 20.99
CA GLU A 40 2.73 -15.04 20.65
C GLU A 40 3.47 -15.58 19.44
N SER A 41 3.61 -16.90 19.37
CA SER A 41 4.10 -17.59 18.17
C SER A 41 3.22 -17.31 16.96
N MET A 42 1.90 -17.27 17.16
CA MET A 42 0.92 -17.02 16.11
C MET A 42 0.97 -15.56 15.61
N LYS A 43 1.12 -14.57 16.51
CA LYS A 43 1.36 -13.17 16.12
C LYS A 43 2.63 -13.00 15.32
N GLN A 44 3.71 -13.65 15.73
CA GLN A 44 4.99 -13.58 15.03
C GLN A 44 4.90 -14.21 13.63
N ALA A 45 4.20 -15.35 13.50
CA ALA A 45 3.94 -15.99 12.23
C ALA A 45 3.13 -15.06 11.30
N PHE A 46 2.04 -14.47 11.79
CA PHE A 46 1.23 -13.53 11.01
C PHE A 46 1.99 -12.26 10.64
N ALA A 47 2.78 -11.69 11.55
CA ALA A 47 3.60 -10.51 11.26
C ALA A 47 4.65 -10.81 10.19
N THR A 48 5.21 -12.01 10.18
CA THR A 48 6.20 -12.44 9.18
C THR A 48 5.53 -12.65 7.82
N ALA A 49 4.44 -13.41 7.78
CA ALA A 49 3.65 -13.59 6.56
C ALA A 49 3.18 -12.25 5.96
N GLY A 50 2.76 -11.31 6.81
CA GLY A 50 2.38 -9.96 6.40
C GLY A 50 3.52 -9.20 5.71
N ARG A 51 4.74 -9.23 6.27
CA ARG A 51 5.92 -8.57 5.67
C ARG A 51 6.29 -9.17 4.32
N GLU A 52 6.25 -10.50 4.20
CA GLU A 52 6.56 -11.18 2.94
C GLU A 52 5.54 -10.83 1.84
N MET A 53 4.26 -10.78 2.21
CA MET A 53 3.20 -10.39 1.30
C MET A 53 3.34 -8.92 0.86
N GLU A 54 3.64 -8.00 1.80
CA GLU A 54 3.89 -6.60 1.47
C GLU A 54 5.09 -6.43 0.53
N GLN A 55 6.18 -7.17 0.77
CA GLN A 55 7.36 -7.15 -0.09
C GLN A 55 7.02 -7.63 -1.50
N ALA A 56 6.24 -8.71 -1.63
CA ALA A 56 5.79 -9.21 -2.92
C ALA A 56 4.94 -8.17 -3.67
N PHE A 57 3.99 -7.54 -2.98
CA PHE A 57 3.16 -6.48 -3.57
C PHE A 57 3.97 -5.24 -3.96
N ARG A 58 4.95 -4.83 -3.16
CA ARG A 58 5.83 -3.69 -3.48
C ARG A 58 6.63 -3.94 -4.76
N VAL A 59 7.17 -5.14 -4.92
CA VAL A 59 7.91 -5.53 -6.14
C VAL A 59 6.98 -5.57 -7.34
N ALA A 60 5.78 -6.17 -7.20
CA ALA A 60 4.79 -6.20 -8.27
C ALA A 60 4.36 -4.78 -8.67
N GLY A 61 4.04 -3.92 -7.70
CA GLY A 61 3.65 -2.53 -7.93
C GLY A 61 4.71 -1.75 -8.70
N LYS A 62 5.98 -1.82 -8.28
CA LYS A 62 7.09 -1.15 -8.98
C LYS A 62 7.21 -1.59 -10.44
N LYS A 63 7.05 -2.89 -10.73
CA LYS A 63 7.09 -3.40 -12.12
C LYS A 63 5.93 -2.86 -12.95
N MET A 64 4.75 -2.71 -12.37
CA MET A 64 3.60 -2.12 -13.05
C MET A 64 3.84 -0.63 -13.34
N GLU A 65 4.31 0.14 -12.36
CA GLU A 65 4.67 1.55 -12.53
C GLU A 65 5.70 1.73 -13.66
N GLU A 66 6.76 0.92 -13.67
CA GLU A 66 7.77 0.94 -14.73
C GLU A 66 7.20 0.57 -16.11
N ALA A 67 6.27 -0.39 -16.17
CA ALA A 67 5.62 -0.77 -17.42
C ALA A 67 4.74 0.36 -17.97
N PHE A 68 3.96 1.03 -17.11
CA PHE A 68 3.15 2.16 -17.51
C PHE A 68 3.98 3.36 -17.94
N ALA A 69 5.06 3.69 -17.20
CA ALA A 69 5.97 4.76 -17.58
C ALA A 69 6.61 4.52 -18.95
N ARG A 70 6.96 3.27 -19.27
CA ARG A 70 7.45 2.90 -20.61
C ARG A 70 6.37 3.08 -21.68
N ALA A 71 5.16 2.58 -21.44
CA ALA A 71 4.06 2.72 -22.39
C ALA A 71 3.71 4.20 -22.68
N GLU A 72 3.72 5.06 -21.66
CA GLU A 72 3.51 6.50 -21.83
C GLU A 72 4.61 7.13 -22.70
N LYS A 73 5.88 6.80 -22.43
CA LYS A 73 7.01 7.29 -23.22
C LYS A 73 6.91 6.86 -24.69
N GLU A 74 6.58 5.59 -24.93
CA GLU A 74 6.39 5.05 -26.29
C GLU A 74 5.22 5.73 -27.00
N LEU A 75 4.10 5.97 -26.32
CA LEU A 75 2.97 6.70 -26.87
C LEU A 75 3.35 8.16 -27.20
N ARG A 76 4.14 8.82 -26.33
CA ARG A 76 4.65 10.16 -26.60
C ARG A 76 5.65 10.17 -27.77
N GLU A 77 6.46 9.15 -27.95
CA GLU A 77 7.37 9.07 -29.09
C GLU A 77 6.61 8.80 -30.40
N ALA A 78 5.60 7.92 -30.36
CA ALA A 78 4.77 7.59 -31.51
C ALA A 78 3.78 8.70 -31.89
N PHE A 79 3.23 9.42 -30.91
CA PHE A 79 2.11 10.37 -31.10
C PHE A 79 2.34 11.76 -30.50
N GLY A 80 3.49 12.05 -29.88
CA GLY A 80 3.82 13.36 -29.30
C GLY A 80 3.99 14.51 -30.30
N SER A 81 3.70 14.26 -31.57
CA SER A 81 3.46 15.32 -32.57
C SER A 81 2.20 16.15 -32.28
N ALA A 82 1.35 15.74 -31.32
CA ALA A 82 0.24 16.55 -30.83
C ALA A 82 0.67 17.91 -30.22
N GLU A 83 1.90 18.03 -29.72
CA GLU A 83 2.42 19.31 -29.20
C GLU A 83 2.95 20.24 -30.31
N ARG A 84 3.22 19.72 -31.51
CA ARG A 84 3.64 20.55 -32.64
C ARG A 84 2.41 21.20 -33.26
N THR A 85 2.43 22.53 -33.32
CA THR A 85 1.34 23.32 -33.87
C THR A 85 1.83 24.19 -35.05
N VAL A 86 0.93 24.47 -35.98
CA VAL A 86 1.12 25.41 -37.08
C VAL A 86 0.08 26.52 -36.95
N ALA A 87 0.49 27.77 -37.12
CA ALA A 87 -0.43 28.91 -37.13
C ALA A 87 -1.11 29.02 -38.51
N CYS A 88 -2.41 29.27 -38.53
CA CYS A 88 -3.15 29.45 -39.77
C CYS A 88 -2.74 30.78 -40.45
N PRO A 89 -2.34 30.77 -41.73
CA PRO A 89 -1.93 31.99 -42.42
C PRO A 89 -3.09 32.98 -42.65
N LYS A 90 -4.34 32.52 -42.57
CA LYS A 90 -5.53 33.35 -42.79
C LYS A 90 -6.05 34.01 -41.53
N CYS A 91 -6.11 33.29 -40.40
CA CYS A 91 -6.73 33.78 -39.17
C CYS A 91 -5.83 33.73 -37.93
N GLY A 92 -4.62 33.18 -38.03
CA GLY A 92 -3.66 33.09 -36.91
C GLY A 92 -3.89 31.92 -35.94
N GLU A 93 -4.99 31.18 -36.05
CA GLU A 93 -5.32 30.06 -35.14
C GLU A 93 -4.21 28.99 -35.09
N LYS A 94 -3.89 28.48 -33.90
CA LYS A 94 -2.91 27.39 -33.74
C LYS A 94 -3.61 26.05 -33.95
N ASN A 95 -3.15 25.29 -34.94
CA ASN A 95 -3.71 24.00 -35.30
C ASN A 95 -2.64 22.90 -35.14
N PRO A 96 -3.01 21.63 -34.91
CA PRO A 96 -2.05 20.52 -34.90
C PRO A 96 -1.23 20.51 -36.21
N LEU A 97 0.07 20.19 -36.13
CA LEU A 97 0.97 20.19 -37.29
C LEU A 97 0.47 19.29 -38.43
N HIS A 98 -0.24 18.20 -38.09
CA HIS A 98 -0.80 17.25 -39.05
C HIS A 98 -2.22 17.63 -39.55
N ALA A 99 -2.77 18.77 -39.13
CA ALA A 99 -4.07 19.23 -39.60
C ALA A 99 -4.00 19.70 -41.06
N ARG A 100 -4.88 19.17 -41.92
CA ARG A 100 -4.95 19.56 -43.35
C ARG A 100 -5.69 20.89 -43.56
N PHE A 101 -6.61 21.22 -42.65
CA PHE A 101 -7.43 22.42 -42.68
C PHE A 101 -7.46 23.07 -41.29
N CYS A 102 -7.63 24.39 -41.27
CA CYS A 102 -7.80 25.17 -40.05
C CYS A 102 -9.15 24.85 -39.41
N GLY A 103 -9.16 24.41 -38.16
CA GLY A 103 -10.37 24.08 -37.42
C GLY A 103 -11.26 25.29 -37.11
N SER A 104 -10.71 26.51 -37.18
CA SER A 104 -11.44 27.76 -36.93
C SER A 104 -12.03 28.39 -38.20
N CYS A 105 -11.26 28.48 -39.29
CA CYS A 105 -11.70 29.19 -40.50
C CYS A 105 -11.74 28.34 -41.79
N GLY A 106 -11.44 27.04 -41.72
CA GLY A 106 -11.50 26.11 -42.85
C GLY A 106 -10.37 26.24 -43.89
N ASN A 107 -9.45 27.21 -43.74
CA ASN A 107 -8.35 27.39 -44.68
C ASN A 107 -7.42 26.18 -44.71
N ARG A 108 -6.92 25.80 -45.90
CA ARG A 108 -5.93 24.73 -46.04
C ARG A 108 -4.60 25.12 -45.34
N LEU A 109 -3.98 24.16 -44.65
CA LEU A 109 -2.72 24.35 -43.91
C LEU A 109 -1.53 23.58 -44.53
N ALA A 110 -1.81 22.60 -45.40
CA ALA A 110 -0.85 21.82 -46.18
C ALA A 110 -1.37 21.58 -47.62
#